data_AF-A0A947UNH1-F1
#
_entry.id   AF-A0A947UNH1-F1
#
_cell.length_a   1.000
_cell.length_b   1.000
_cell.length_c   1.000
_cell.angle_alpha   90.00
_cell.angle_beta   90.00
_cell.angle_gamma   90.00
#
_symmetry.space_group_name_H-M   'P 1'
#
loop_
_entity.id
_entity.type
_entity.pdbx_description
1 polymer ?
#
loop_
_entity_poly.entity_id
_entity_poly.type
_entity_poly.pdbx_seq_one_letter_code
_entity_poly.pdbx_strand_id
1 'polypeptide(L)'
;DMGQTYGVPVSEIVEGIKNGVRKVNIDTDLRMASTGAIRKHLAENKSNFDPRKFLKEATKGMSDICRNRYEAFGAAGQASKITKVYSLEDMQKRYDKGELDPKVK
;
A
#
# COMPACT_ATOMS: atom_id res chain seq x y z
N ASP A 1 -0.76 25.07 2.21
CA ASP A 1 0.66 24.89 1.89
C ASP A 1 1.17 23.62 2.56
N MET A 2 2.19 22.94 2.02
CA MET A 2 2.89 21.85 2.71
C MET A 2 4.33 22.30 2.95
N GLY A 3 4.72 22.45 4.22
CA GLY A 3 6.10 22.78 4.57
C GLY A 3 7.10 21.70 4.13
N GLN A 4 8.38 22.05 4.13
CA GLN A 4 9.45 21.12 3.81
C GLN A 4 9.46 19.94 4.79
N THR A 5 9.42 18.73 4.26
CA THR A 5 9.48 17.48 5.01
C THR A 5 9.94 16.34 4.09
N TYR A 6 10.35 15.22 4.68
CA TYR A 6 10.89 14.07 3.97
C TYR A 6 10.21 12.78 4.44
N GLY A 7 10.00 11.85 3.51
CA GLY A 7 9.55 10.49 3.81
C GLY A 7 10.72 9.53 4.03
N VAL A 8 10.40 8.26 4.27
CA VAL A 8 11.41 7.18 4.29
C VAL A 8 11.77 6.82 2.84
N PRO A 9 13.05 6.80 2.46
CA PRO A 9 13.45 6.40 1.10
C PRO A 9 13.02 4.96 0.81
N VAL A 10 12.54 4.72 -0.42
CA VAL A 10 12.11 3.38 -0.86
C VAL A 10 13.27 2.38 -0.80
N SER A 11 14.51 2.82 -1.04
CA SER A 11 15.71 1.98 -0.92
C SER A 11 15.90 1.40 0.48
N GLU A 12 15.67 2.21 1.52
CA GLU A 12 15.81 1.78 2.92
C GLU A 12 14.70 0.79 3.30
N ILE A 13 13.49 1.00 2.78
CA ILE A 13 12.40 0.04 2.97
C ILE A 13 12.75 -1.30 2.31
N VAL A 14 13.28 -1.28 1.09
CA VAL A 14 13.73 -2.48 0.37
C VAL A 14 14.85 -3.18 1.14
N GLU A 15 15.78 -2.43 1.74
CA GLU A 15 16.81 -3.01 2.60
C GLU A 15 16.19 -3.67 3.84
N GLY A 16 15.22 -3.03 4.50
CA GLY A 16 14.45 -3.63 5.59
C GLY A 16 13.76 -4.93 5.17
N ILE A 17 13.23 -5.01 3.94
CA ILE A 17 12.58 -6.22 3.40
C ILE A 17 13.59 -7.38 3.24
N LYS A 18 14.83 -7.09 2.83
CA LYS A 18 15.91 -8.10 2.80
C LYS A 18 16.23 -8.63 4.20
N ASN A 19 16.10 -7.78 5.22
CA ASN A 19 16.38 -8.08 6.62
C ASN A 19 15.16 -8.56 7.43
N GLY A 20 14.05 -8.93 6.77
CA GLY A 20 12.94 -9.62 7.42
C GLY A 20 11.65 -8.81 7.59
N VAL A 21 11.60 -7.55 7.16
CA VAL A 21 10.33 -6.81 7.13
C VAL A 21 9.39 -7.44 6.09
N ARG A 22 8.17 -7.80 6.51
CA ARG A 22 7.13 -8.42 5.65
C ARG A 22 5.84 -7.60 5.54
N LYS A 23 5.72 -6.50 6.28
CA LYS A 23 4.57 -5.57 6.23
C LYS A 23 5.07 -4.13 6.31
N VAL A 24 4.72 -3.31 5.32
CA VAL A 24 5.09 -1.89 5.23
C VAL A 24 3.80 -1.06 5.26
N ASN A 25 3.68 -0.14 6.21
CA ASN A 25 2.50 0.72 6.34
C ASN A 25 2.69 2.01 5.53
N ILE A 26 1.73 2.36 4.67
CA ILE A 26 1.77 3.55 3.82
C ILE A 26 0.40 4.21 3.85
N ASP A 27 0.34 5.47 4.28
CA ASP A 27 -0.89 6.26 4.39
C ASP A 27 -0.69 7.69 3.87
N THR A 28 0.32 8.40 4.40
CA THR A 28 0.61 9.79 4.02
C THR A 28 0.78 9.99 2.51
N ASP A 29 1.47 9.08 1.83
CA ASP A 29 1.64 9.12 0.36
C ASP A 29 0.29 9.11 -0.37
N LEU A 30 -0.67 8.31 0.10
CA LEU A 30 -2.00 8.20 -0.51
C LEU A 30 -2.81 9.47 -0.29
N ARG A 31 -2.74 10.04 0.92
CA ARG A 31 -3.40 11.32 1.25
C ARG A 31 -2.86 12.46 0.38
N MET A 32 -1.53 12.51 0.20
CA MET A 32 -0.86 13.50 -0.65
C MET A 32 -1.23 13.33 -2.12
N ALA A 33 -1.19 12.10 -2.64
CA ALA A 33 -1.55 11.80 -4.03
C ALA A 33 -3.01 12.17 -4.33
N SER A 34 -3.94 11.79 -3.45
CA SER A 34 -5.36 12.14 -3.55
C SER A 34 -5.58 13.65 -3.53
N THR A 35 -5.02 14.33 -2.52
CA THR A 35 -5.17 15.78 -2.36
C THR A 35 -4.59 16.55 -3.54
N GLY A 36 -3.41 16.16 -4.01
CA GLY A 36 -2.74 16.77 -5.16
C GLY A 36 -3.55 16.61 -6.45
N ALA A 37 -4.04 15.39 -6.72
CA ALA A 37 -4.85 15.10 -7.89
C ALA A 37 -6.17 15.88 -7.90
N ILE A 38 -6.87 15.96 -6.76
CA ILE A 38 -8.12 16.73 -6.64
C ILE A 38 -7.85 18.22 -6.88
N ARG A 39 -6.81 18.77 -6.23
CA ARG A 39 -6.45 20.19 -6.38
C ARG A 39 -6.15 20.54 -7.84
N LYS A 40 -5.35 19.70 -8.52
CA LYS A 40 -5.03 19.87 -9.94
C LYS A 40 -6.30 19.85 -10.80
N HIS A 41 -7.14 18.83 -10.62
CA HIS A 41 -8.36 18.66 -11.42
C HIS A 41 -9.31 19.86 -11.28
N LEU A 42 -9.54 20.34 -10.06
CA LEU A 42 -10.43 21.49 -9.80
C LEU A 42 -9.83 22.81 -10.33
N ALA A 43 -8.50 22.97 -10.28
CA ALA A 43 -7.83 24.15 -10.83
C ALA A 43 -7.91 24.19 -12.37
N GLU A 44 -7.76 23.05 -13.02
CA GLU A 44 -7.80 22.90 -14.49
C GLU A 44 -9.24 22.89 -15.04
N ASN A 45 -10.24 22.48 -14.24
CA ASN A 45 -11.63 22.31 -14.66
C ASN A 45 -12.60 23.10 -13.78
N LYS A 46 -12.50 24.43 -13.76
CA LYS A 46 -13.22 25.30 -12.79
C LYS A 46 -14.76 25.20 -12.81
N SER A 47 -15.37 24.80 -13.93
CA SER A 47 -16.83 24.61 -14.04
C SER A 47 -17.30 23.25 -13.53
N ASN A 48 -16.38 22.34 -13.23
CA ASN A 48 -16.68 20.98 -12.84
C ASN A 48 -16.99 20.88 -11.35
N PHE A 49 -18.22 20.51 -11.01
CA PHE A 49 -18.69 20.30 -9.65
C PHE A 49 -18.96 18.84 -9.31
N ASP A 50 -18.86 17.93 -10.29
CA ASP A 50 -19.20 16.51 -10.10
C ASP A 50 -18.09 15.78 -9.35
N PRO A 51 -18.32 15.34 -8.11
CA PRO A 51 -17.29 14.70 -7.29
C PRO A 51 -16.71 13.45 -7.92
N ARG A 52 -17.48 12.73 -8.72
CA ARG A 52 -17.00 11.51 -9.38
C ARG A 52 -15.83 11.80 -10.31
N LYS A 53 -15.77 12.99 -10.91
CA LYS A 53 -14.72 13.35 -11.86
C LYS A 53 -13.38 13.56 -11.16
N PHE A 54 -13.33 14.37 -10.10
CA PHE A 54 -12.06 14.58 -9.38
C PHE A 54 -11.69 13.41 -8.46
N LEU A 55 -12.66 12.67 -7.91
CA LEU A 55 -12.38 11.46 -7.13
C LEU A 55 -11.83 10.32 -8.01
N LYS A 56 -12.18 10.28 -9.30
CA LYS A 56 -11.56 9.36 -10.26
C LYS A 56 -10.07 9.64 -10.44
N GLU A 57 -9.69 10.91 -10.59
CA GLU A 57 -8.27 11.29 -10.68
C GLU A 57 -7.53 11.04 -9.35
N ALA A 58 -8.19 11.27 -8.21
CA ALA A 58 -7.65 10.90 -6.90
C ALA A 58 -7.37 9.39 -6.80
N THR A 59 -8.33 8.56 -7.24
CA THR A 59 -8.22 7.10 -7.24
C THR A 59 -7.08 6.64 -8.14
N LYS A 60 -6.93 7.25 -9.33
CA LYS A 60 -5.82 6.97 -10.24
C LYS A 60 -4.48 7.30 -9.59
N GLY A 61 -4.31 8.50 -9.02
CA GLY A 61 -3.07 8.90 -8.35
C GLY A 61 -2.68 7.98 -7.19
N MET A 62 -3.65 7.58 -6.35
CA MET A 62 -3.40 6.60 -5.28
C MET A 62 -3.05 5.21 -5.83
N SER A 63 -3.72 4.77 -6.89
CA SER A 63 -3.47 3.46 -7.53
C SER A 63 -2.05 3.37 -8.09
N ASP A 64 -1.55 4.46 -8.67
CA ASP A 64 -0.18 4.51 -9.21
C ASP A 64 0.87 4.44 -8.08
N ILE A 65 0.62 5.08 -6.93
CA ILE A 65 1.46 4.90 -5.73
C ILE A 65 1.47 3.44 -5.29
N CYS A 66 0.29 2.82 -5.13
CA CYS A 66 0.19 1.41 -4.72
C CYS A 66 0.93 0.48 -5.69
N ARG A 67 0.76 0.68 -7.00
CA ARG A 67 1.47 -0.10 -8.04
C ARG A 67 2.98 -0.02 -7.87
N ASN A 68 3.52 1.20 -7.77
CA ASN A 68 4.96 1.42 -7.59
C ASN A 68 5.49 0.74 -6.32
N ARG A 69 4.71 0.72 -5.23
CA ARG A 69 5.09 0.05 -3.98
C ARG A 69 5.04 -1.47 -4.11
N TYR A 70 4.02 -2.03 -4.74
CA TYR A 70 3.93 -3.48 -4.97
C TYR A 70 5.08 -4.01 -5.84
N GLU A 71 5.47 -3.25 -6.87
CA GLU A 71 6.63 -3.58 -7.71
C GLU A 71 7.94 -3.48 -6.92
N ALA A 72 8.20 -2.35 -6.26
CA ALA A 72 9.43 -2.13 -5.49
C ALA A 72 9.61 -3.13 -4.33
N PHE A 73 8.51 -3.54 -3.69
CA PHE A 73 8.55 -4.47 -2.57
C PHE A 73 8.53 -5.96 -2.99
N GLY A 74 8.52 -6.25 -4.29
CA GLY A 74 8.55 -7.62 -4.83
C GLY A 74 7.24 -8.40 -4.65
N ALA A 75 6.14 -7.71 -4.34
CA ALA A 75 4.81 -8.30 -4.12
C ALA A 75 4.02 -8.48 -5.42
N ALA A 76 4.36 -7.74 -6.49
CA ALA A 76 3.77 -7.92 -7.81
C ALA A 76 3.93 -9.38 -8.31
N GLY A 77 2.83 -9.98 -8.79
CA GLY A 77 2.82 -11.35 -9.29
C GLY A 77 2.85 -12.46 -8.23
N GLN A 78 2.86 -12.14 -6.93
CA GLN A 78 2.86 -13.16 -5.87
C GLN A 78 1.46 -13.71 -5.55
N ALA A 79 0.41 -12.96 -5.88
CA ALA A 79 -0.97 -13.32 -5.51
C ALA A 79 -1.40 -14.70 -6.02
N SER A 80 -1.09 -15.04 -7.28
CA SER A 80 -1.43 -16.35 -7.87
C SER A 80 -0.63 -17.52 -7.29
N LYS A 81 0.46 -17.26 -6.57
CA LYS A 81 1.27 -18.29 -5.90
C LYS A 81 0.72 -18.67 -4.53
N ILE A 82 -0.26 -17.93 -4.01
CA ILE A 82 -0.96 -18.27 -2.76
C ILE A 82 -1.95 -19.39 -3.08
N THR A 83 -1.52 -20.63 -2.92
CA THR A 83 -2.31 -21.83 -3.27
C THR A 83 -3.31 -22.23 -2.18
N LYS A 84 -3.13 -21.74 -0.95
CA LYS A 84 -4.01 -22.05 0.17
C LYS A 84 -4.24 -20.81 1.03
N VAL A 85 -5.50 -20.38 1.08
CA VAL A 85 -5.99 -19.38 2.02
C VAL A 85 -6.77 -20.14 3.09
N TYR A 86 -6.30 -20.08 4.33
CA TYR A 86 -6.96 -20.73 5.45
C TYR A 86 -8.12 -19.87 5.95
N SER A 87 -9.22 -20.50 6.36
CA SER A 87 -10.23 -19.81 7.16
C SER A 87 -9.66 -19.48 8.55
N LEU A 88 -10.36 -18.62 9.29
CA LEU A 88 -9.93 -18.27 10.65
C LEU A 88 -10.01 -19.50 11.58
N GLU A 89 -11.01 -20.36 11.42
CA GLU A 89 -11.17 -21.60 12.19
C GLU A 89 -10.06 -22.61 11.89
N ASP A 90 -9.66 -22.73 10.62
CA ASP A 90 -8.54 -23.60 10.26
C ASP A 90 -7.21 -23.05 10.77
N MET A 91 -7.01 -21.73 10.76
CA MET A 91 -5.84 -21.11 11.39
C MET A 91 -5.80 -21.34 12.89
N GLN A 92 -6.94 -21.23 13.59
CA GLN A 92 -7.05 -21.52 15.03
C GLN A 92 -6.57 -22.94 15.35
N LYS A 93 -7.08 -23.95 14.63
CA LYS A 93 -6.67 -25.35 14.83
C LYS A 93 -5.16 -25.57 14.66
N ARG A 94 -4.50 -24.78 13.81
CA ARG A 94 -3.04 -24.86 13.60
C ARG A 94 -2.27 -24.24 14.77
N TYR A 95 -2.77 -23.15 15.33
CA TYR A 95 -2.24 -22.60 16.58
C TYR A 95 -2.42 -23.57 17.74
N ASP A 96 -3.61 -24.17 17.91
CA ASP A 96 -3.88 -25.13 19.00
C ASP A 96 -2.95 -26.35 18.96
N LYS A 97 -2.46 -26.73 17.77
CA LYS A 97 -1.49 -27.82 17.56
C LYS A 97 -0.02 -27.41 17.73
N GLY A 98 0.28 -26.13 17.95
CA GLY A 98 1.64 -25.61 18.03
C GLY A 98 2.37 -25.57 16.67
N GLU A 99 1.67 -25.68 15.53
CA GLU A 99 2.30 -25.71 14.20
C GLU A 99 2.99 -24.38 13.83
N LEU A 100 2.58 -23.28 14.47
CA LEU A 100 3.03 -21.92 14.19
C LEU A 100 3.87 -21.32 15.33
N ASP A 101 4.28 -22.15 16.30
CA ASP A 101 5.09 -21.70 17.42
C ASP A 101 6.44 -21.14 16.93
N PRO A 102 6.93 -20.06 17.57
CA PRO A 102 8.17 -19.43 17.17
C PRO A 102 9.33 -20.40 17.35
N LYS A 103 10.03 -20.69 16.26
CA LYS A 103 11.27 -21.46 16.29
C LYS A 103 12.43 -20.50 16.56
N VAL A 104 12.78 -20.35 17.83
CA VAL A 104 13.99 -19.63 18.23
C VAL A 104 15.18 -20.52 17.86
N LYS A 105 16.01 -20.06 16.94
CA LYS A 105 17.31 -20.66 16.64
C LYS A 105 18.40 -19.94 17.40
#